data_AF-A0AAW3H9A6-F1
#
_entry.id   AF-A0AAW3H9A6-F1
#
_cell.length_a   1.000
_cell.length_b   1.000
_cell.length_c   1.000
_cell.angle_alpha   90.00
_cell.angle_beta   90.00
_cell.angle_gamma   90.00
#
_symmetry.space_group_name_H-M   'P 1'
#
loop_
_entity.id
_entity.type
_entity.pdbx_description
1 polymer ?
#
loop_
_entity_poly.entity_id
_entity_poly.type
_entity_poly.pdbx_seq_one_letter_code
_entity_poly.pdbx_strand_id
1 'polypeptide(L)'
;SDRWGNPREKLLQGEEWQAQRVPVCRALGHPTDGHKGVQQLAVQLDETWKTVASRFEGNAEVHICHDGKHPSLTISSLEKLEEPTSLHRLNSRVRLLLPPVDLTELLLEIDARTGFTREFTHVSESGARAQDLHISLCAVLMAEACNIGLEPLIKHNIPALTRHRLSWVKQNYLRAETLVSANARLVDFQSTLELAGRWGGGEVASADGMRFVTPVKTVNSGPNRK
;
A
#
# COMPACT_ATOMS: atom_id res chain seq x y z
N SER A 1 5.78 21.21 16.75
CA SER A 1 4.42 20.81 17.15
C SER A 1 3.49 21.22 16.03
N ASP A 2 3.21 20.30 15.10
CA ASP A 2 2.51 20.58 13.82
C ASP A 2 0.99 20.30 13.91
N ARG A 3 0.49 19.97 15.12
CA ARG A 3 -0.88 19.48 15.33
C ARG A 3 -1.96 20.57 15.30
N TRP A 4 -1.57 21.85 15.34
CA TRP A 4 -2.48 23.01 15.40
C TRP A 4 -2.01 24.20 14.54
N GLY A 5 -1.09 23.99 13.59
CA GLY A 5 -0.58 25.07 12.73
C GLY A 5 -1.58 25.46 11.63
N ASN A 6 -1.57 26.73 11.21
CA ASN A 6 -2.40 27.20 10.10
C ASN A 6 -1.89 26.60 8.78
N PRO A 7 -2.65 25.68 8.13
CA PRO A 7 -2.18 25.03 6.90
C PRO A 7 -1.97 26.02 5.75
N ARG A 8 -2.56 27.22 5.80
CA ARG A 8 -2.37 28.26 4.79
C ARG A 8 -0.98 28.89 4.80
N GLU A 9 -0.24 28.79 5.91
CA GLU A 9 1.15 29.25 6.00
C GLU A 9 2.09 28.35 5.17
N LYS A 10 1.67 27.12 4.86
CA LYS A 10 2.42 26.16 4.03
C LYS A 10 2.11 26.29 2.53
N LEU A 11 1.25 27.22 2.12
CA LEU A 11 0.87 27.44 0.72
C LEU A 11 1.72 28.54 0.09
N LEU A 12 1.98 28.43 -1.22
CA LEU A 12 2.61 29.49 -2.00
C LEU A 12 1.74 30.76 -1.94
N GLN A 13 2.38 31.92 -1.73
CA GLN A 13 1.70 33.21 -1.65
C GLN A 13 2.37 34.25 -2.56
N GLY A 14 1.68 35.38 -2.77
CA GLY A 14 2.23 36.54 -3.48
C GLY A 14 2.79 36.19 -4.87
N GLU A 15 4.03 36.63 -5.14
CA GLU A 15 4.70 36.44 -6.42
C GLU A 15 5.02 34.97 -6.72
N GLU A 16 5.37 34.16 -5.72
CA GLU A 16 5.66 32.74 -5.89
C GLU A 16 4.43 31.98 -6.38
N TRP A 17 3.24 32.30 -5.85
CA TRP A 17 1.99 31.76 -6.38
C TRP A 17 1.72 32.24 -7.80
N GLN A 18 1.91 33.52 -8.12
CA GLN A 18 1.67 34.01 -9.49
C GLN A 18 2.58 33.31 -10.51
N ALA A 19 3.84 33.05 -10.15
CA ALA A 19 4.79 32.32 -10.99
C ALA A 19 4.38 30.84 -11.19
N GLN A 20 3.90 30.18 -10.14
CA GLN A 20 3.55 28.75 -10.16
C GLN A 20 2.09 28.46 -10.51
N ARG A 21 1.21 29.46 -10.59
CA ARG A 21 -0.23 29.28 -10.79
C ARG A 21 -0.56 28.45 -12.03
N VAL A 22 0.02 28.80 -13.18
CA VAL A 22 -0.25 28.11 -14.46
C VAL A 22 0.23 26.65 -14.45
N PRO A 23 1.49 26.34 -14.09
CA PRO A 23 1.96 24.95 -14.05
C PRO A 23 1.21 24.12 -13.00
N VAL A 24 0.88 24.68 -11.83
CA VAL A 24 0.11 23.97 -10.80
C VAL A 24 -1.32 23.68 -11.26
N CYS A 25 -2.05 24.69 -11.76
CA CYS A 25 -3.41 24.49 -12.28
C CYS A 25 -3.43 23.45 -13.41
N ARG A 26 -2.47 23.50 -14.34
CA ARG A 26 -2.32 22.50 -15.40
C ARG A 26 -2.02 21.11 -14.84
N ALA A 27 -1.10 21.02 -13.89
CA ALA A 27 -0.74 19.75 -13.23
C ALA A 27 -1.90 19.17 -12.43
N LEU A 28 -2.84 19.98 -11.93
CA LEU A 28 -4.04 19.53 -11.25
C LEU A 28 -5.25 19.36 -12.20
N GLY A 29 -5.13 19.75 -13.48
CA GLY A 29 -6.23 19.69 -14.43
C GLY A 29 -7.33 20.72 -14.17
N HIS A 30 -7.02 21.82 -13.49
CA HIS A 30 -7.96 22.88 -13.16
C HIS A 30 -7.73 24.14 -14.02
N PRO A 31 -8.79 24.96 -14.25
CA PRO A 31 -8.62 26.29 -14.84
C PRO A 31 -7.75 27.19 -13.96
N THR A 32 -7.02 28.11 -14.60
CA THR A 32 -6.25 29.16 -13.89
C THR A 32 -7.13 30.25 -13.31
N ASP A 33 -8.38 30.34 -13.77
CA ASP A 33 -9.40 31.27 -13.30
C ASP A 33 -10.31 30.54 -12.29
N GLY A 34 -10.27 30.99 -11.04
CA GLY A 34 -11.05 30.40 -9.96
C GLY A 34 -12.56 30.47 -10.19
N HIS A 35 -13.08 31.55 -10.81
CA HIS A 35 -14.50 31.67 -11.11
C HIS A 35 -14.94 30.62 -12.13
N LYS A 36 -14.13 30.38 -13.17
CA LYS A 36 -14.38 29.31 -14.14
C LYS A 36 -14.32 27.94 -13.49
N GLY A 37 -13.37 27.71 -12.57
CA GLY A 37 -13.29 26.46 -11.81
C GLY A 37 -14.53 26.19 -10.96
N VAL A 38 -15.00 27.20 -10.22
CA VAL A 38 -16.23 27.10 -9.42
C VAL A 38 -17.45 26.86 -10.31
N GLN A 39 -17.56 27.56 -11.44
CA GLN A 39 -18.67 27.37 -12.38
C GLN A 39 -18.69 25.95 -12.96
N GLN A 40 -17.53 25.41 -13.33
CA GLN A 40 -17.41 24.03 -13.82
C GLN A 40 -17.84 23.01 -12.76
N LEU A 41 -17.40 23.19 -11.50
CA LEU A 41 -17.81 22.33 -10.39
C LEU A 41 -19.31 22.43 -10.10
N ALA A 42 -19.89 23.63 -10.19
CA ALA A 42 -21.32 23.83 -10.00
C ALA A 42 -22.15 23.11 -11.09
N VAL A 43 -21.73 23.21 -12.35
CA VAL A 43 -22.36 22.47 -13.47
C VAL A 43 -22.22 20.97 -13.26
N GLN A 44 -21.01 20.49 -12.94
CA GLN A 44 -20.76 19.07 -12.71
C GLN A 44 -21.61 18.53 -11.55
N LEU A 45 -21.76 19.30 -10.47
CA LEU A 45 -22.60 18.93 -9.33
C LEU A 45 -24.08 18.83 -9.74
N ASP A 46 -24.60 19.81 -10.47
CA ASP A 46 -25.99 19.84 -10.93
C ASP A 46 -26.29 18.68 -11.91
N GLU A 47 -25.41 18.45 -12.89
CA GLU A 47 -25.53 17.32 -13.82
C GLU A 47 -25.48 15.97 -13.11
N THR A 48 -24.56 15.83 -12.15
CA THR A 48 -24.44 14.60 -11.34
C THR A 48 -25.70 14.40 -10.51
N TRP A 49 -26.21 15.47 -9.87
CA TRP A 49 -27.44 15.42 -9.09
C TRP A 49 -28.63 14.98 -9.93
N LYS A 50 -28.84 15.60 -11.09
CA LYS A 50 -29.90 15.23 -12.04
C LYS A 50 -29.77 13.78 -12.49
N THR A 51 -28.56 13.33 -12.78
CA THR A 51 -28.28 11.93 -13.16
C THR A 51 -28.63 10.96 -12.03
N VAL A 52 -28.18 11.25 -10.80
CA VAL A 52 -28.49 10.44 -9.62
C VAL A 52 -29.98 10.41 -9.36
N ALA A 53 -30.65 11.57 -9.33
CA ALA A 53 -32.09 11.67 -9.11
C ALA A 53 -32.90 10.89 -10.16
N SER A 54 -32.53 10.99 -11.44
CA SER A 54 -33.21 10.25 -12.53
C SER A 54 -33.06 8.74 -12.45
N ARG A 55 -32.00 8.24 -11.78
CA ARG A 55 -31.71 6.81 -11.64
C ARG A 55 -32.07 6.27 -10.26
N PHE A 56 -32.39 7.15 -9.31
CA PHE A 56 -32.54 6.79 -7.90
C PHE A 56 -33.67 5.79 -7.69
N GLU A 57 -34.84 6.04 -8.26
CA GLU A 57 -36.00 5.15 -8.15
C GLU A 57 -35.76 3.75 -8.75
N GLY A 58 -34.83 3.64 -9.71
CA GLY A 58 -34.45 2.38 -10.36
C GLY A 58 -33.22 1.69 -9.77
N ASN A 59 -32.62 2.24 -8.71
CA ASN A 59 -31.37 1.71 -8.15
C ASN A 59 -31.64 0.86 -6.90
N ALA A 60 -31.64 -0.47 -7.07
CA ALA A 60 -31.82 -1.42 -5.96
C ALA A 60 -30.64 -1.47 -4.97
N GLU A 61 -29.52 -0.80 -5.25
CA GLU A 61 -28.35 -0.79 -4.37
C GLU A 61 -28.30 0.46 -3.48
N VAL A 62 -29.20 1.44 -3.65
CA VAL A 62 -29.15 2.70 -2.89
C VAL A 62 -30.54 3.07 -2.41
N HIS A 63 -30.70 3.22 -1.09
CA HIS A 63 -31.98 3.54 -0.47
C HIS A 63 -31.83 4.60 0.62
N ILE A 64 -32.92 5.33 0.88
CA ILE A 64 -32.99 6.23 2.04
C ILE A 64 -33.63 5.44 3.20
N CYS A 65 -32.85 5.22 4.25
CA CYS A 65 -33.34 4.61 5.47
C CYS A 65 -33.88 5.68 6.42
N HIS A 66 -35.07 5.46 6.97
CA HIS A 66 -35.77 6.36 7.89
C HIS A 66 -35.90 5.78 9.31
N ASP A 67 -35.16 4.71 9.64
CA ASP A 67 -35.16 4.05 10.94
C ASP A 67 -34.51 4.88 12.06
N GLY A 68 -33.58 5.77 11.70
CA GLY A 68 -32.89 6.67 12.61
C GLY A 68 -33.61 8.00 12.85
N LYS A 69 -33.02 8.83 13.73
CA LYS A 69 -33.52 10.18 14.06
C LYS A 69 -33.57 11.11 12.83
N HIS A 70 -32.77 10.83 11.81
CA HIS A 70 -32.72 11.54 10.54
C HIS A 70 -32.62 10.54 9.39
N PRO A 71 -33.18 10.87 8.21
CA PRO A 71 -33.01 10.04 7.01
C PRO A 71 -31.53 9.90 6.68
N SER A 72 -31.10 8.69 6.36
CA SER A 72 -29.72 8.38 5.99
C SER A 72 -29.68 7.63 4.66
N LEU A 73 -28.64 7.92 3.86
CA LEU A 73 -28.40 7.23 2.60
C LEU A 73 -27.65 5.93 2.88
N THR A 74 -28.24 4.79 2.52
CA THR A 74 -27.62 3.48 2.65
C THR A 74 -27.29 2.94 1.27
N ILE A 75 -26.03 2.51 1.10
CA ILE A 75 -25.56 1.81 -0.10
C ILE A 75 -25.42 0.34 0.27
N SER A 76 -26.13 -0.53 -0.44
CA SER A 76 -26.03 -1.96 -0.32
C SER A 76 -24.60 -2.43 -0.59
N SER A 77 -24.09 -3.32 0.26
CA SER A 77 -22.82 -3.97 0.01
C SER A 77 -22.93 -4.88 -1.20
N LEU A 78 -21.90 -4.91 -2.05
CA LEU A 78 -21.78 -5.92 -3.10
C LEU A 78 -21.99 -7.31 -2.48
N GLU A 79 -22.95 -8.06 -3.02
CA GLU A 79 -23.15 -9.44 -2.61
C GLU A 79 -21.88 -10.23 -2.85
N LYS A 80 -21.45 -10.97 -1.82
CA LYS A 80 -20.34 -11.89 -1.95
C LYS A 80 -20.75 -12.97 -2.95
N LEU A 81 -19.92 -13.19 -3.97
CA LEU A 81 -20.04 -14.36 -4.85
C LEU A 81 -20.11 -15.64 -4.00
N GLU A 82 -21.17 -16.43 -4.20
CA GLU A 82 -21.30 -17.72 -3.53
C GLU A 82 -20.10 -18.61 -3.91
N GLU A 83 -19.37 -19.05 -2.89
CA GLU A 83 -18.25 -19.95 -3.07
C GLU A 83 -18.78 -21.39 -3.17
N PRO A 84 -18.45 -22.13 -4.25
CA PRO A 84 -18.96 -23.49 -4.39
C PRO A 84 -18.35 -24.42 -3.34
N THR A 85 -19.10 -25.45 -2.94
CA THR A 85 -18.62 -26.45 -1.95
C THR A 85 -17.34 -27.17 -2.38
N SER A 86 -17.07 -27.25 -3.69
CA SER A 86 -15.80 -27.75 -4.23
C SER A 86 -14.61 -26.85 -3.86
N LEU A 87 -14.77 -25.52 -3.88
CA LEU A 87 -13.73 -24.56 -3.50
C LEU A 87 -13.39 -24.65 -2.02
N HIS A 88 -14.40 -24.73 -1.14
CA HIS A 88 -14.17 -24.93 0.28
C HIS A 88 -13.39 -26.22 0.56
N ARG A 89 -13.79 -27.34 -0.07
CA ARG A 89 -13.07 -28.61 0.05
C ARG A 89 -11.63 -28.53 -0.44
N LEU A 90 -11.38 -27.83 -1.55
CA LEU A 90 -10.03 -27.62 -2.08
C LEU A 90 -9.19 -26.78 -1.11
N ASN A 91 -9.71 -25.64 -0.64
CA ASN A 91 -9.03 -24.77 0.31
C ASN A 91 -8.66 -25.50 1.60
N SER A 92 -9.58 -26.32 2.15
CA SER A 92 -9.29 -27.13 3.33
C SER A 92 -8.15 -28.13 3.07
N ARG A 93 -8.14 -28.80 1.91
CA ARG A 93 -7.06 -29.73 1.54
C ARG A 93 -5.72 -29.02 1.38
N VAL A 94 -5.69 -27.85 0.73
CA VAL A 94 -4.47 -27.05 0.55
C VAL A 94 -3.95 -26.57 1.90
N ARG A 95 -4.82 -26.08 2.79
CA ARG A 95 -4.42 -25.63 4.14
C ARG A 95 -3.81 -26.74 4.98
N LEU A 96 -4.29 -27.98 4.85
CA LEU A 96 -3.70 -29.13 5.55
C LEU A 96 -2.30 -29.50 5.06
N LEU A 97 -1.92 -29.08 3.84
CA LEU A 97 -0.58 -29.28 3.29
C LEU A 97 0.39 -28.17 3.67
N LEU A 98 -0.12 -27.03 4.16
CA LEU A 98 0.70 -25.89 4.57
C LEU A 98 0.99 -25.99 6.08
N PRO A 99 2.25 -26.23 6.49
CA PRO A 99 2.58 -26.26 7.89
C PRO A 99 2.37 -24.87 8.53
N PRO A 100 1.94 -24.80 9.81
CA PRO A 100 1.97 -23.54 10.55
C PRO A 100 3.44 -23.16 10.78
N VAL A 101 3.84 -21.99 10.28
CA VAL A 101 5.20 -21.47 10.42
C VAL A 101 5.14 -20.06 10.99
N ASP A 102 5.99 -19.76 11.97
CA ASP A 102 6.14 -18.41 12.48
C ASP A 102 6.78 -17.52 11.41
N LEU A 103 6.21 -16.35 11.15
CA LEU A 103 6.67 -15.47 10.07
C LEU A 103 8.13 -15.01 10.29
N THR A 104 8.58 -14.89 11.54
CA THR A 104 9.97 -14.54 11.85
C THR A 104 10.93 -15.70 11.55
N GLU A 105 10.52 -16.94 11.81
CA GLU A 105 11.28 -18.14 11.45
C GLU A 105 11.35 -18.31 9.93
N LEU A 106 10.24 -18.05 9.23
CA LEU A 106 10.18 -18.09 7.77
C LEU A 106 11.21 -17.13 7.15
N LEU A 107 11.32 -15.90 7.66
CA LEU A 107 12.30 -14.93 7.16
C LEU A 107 13.75 -15.40 7.36
N LEU A 108 14.06 -15.99 8.52
CA LEU A 108 15.38 -16.55 8.79
C LEU A 108 15.67 -17.75 7.88
N GLU A 109 14.68 -18.60 7.62
CA GLU A 109 14.82 -19.72 6.69
C GLU A 109 15.06 -19.25 5.26
N ILE A 110 14.31 -18.24 4.79
CA ILE A 110 14.51 -17.66 3.46
C ILE A 110 15.88 -16.97 3.37
N ASP A 111 16.35 -16.32 4.43
CA ASP A 111 17.72 -15.80 4.46
C ASP A 111 18.76 -16.93 4.38
N ALA A 112 18.57 -18.04 5.10
CA ALA A 112 19.49 -19.18 5.01
C ALA A 112 19.55 -19.77 3.59
N ARG A 113 18.44 -19.73 2.84
CA ARG A 113 18.35 -20.23 1.45
C ARG A 113 18.90 -19.26 0.42
N THR A 114 18.69 -17.95 0.59
CA THR A 114 18.97 -16.94 -0.45
C THR A 114 20.16 -16.03 -0.13
N GLY A 115 20.49 -15.91 1.16
CA GLY A 115 21.46 -14.95 1.68
C GLY A 115 21.08 -13.50 1.43
N PHE A 116 19.79 -13.17 1.26
CA PHE A 116 19.34 -11.82 0.91
C PHE A 116 19.77 -10.76 1.94
N THR A 117 19.96 -11.13 3.21
CA THR A 117 20.41 -10.18 4.23
C THR A 117 21.83 -9.66 3.97
N ARG A 118 22.62 -10.34 3.13
CA ARG A 118 23.98 -9.92 2.76
C ARG A 118 24.00 -8.67 1.87
N GLU A 119 22.89 -8.36 1.21
CA GLU A 119 22.75 -7.17 0.37
C GLU A 119 22.56 -5.89 1.21
N PHE A 120 22.26 -6.04 2.50
CA PHE A 120 22.18 -4.91 3.43
C PHE A 120 23.59 -4.52 3.87
N THR A 121 24.16 -3.54 3.16
CA THR A 121 25.47 -2.97 3.46
C THR A 121 25.36 -1.76 4.39
N HIS A 122 26.37 -1.57 5.24
CA HIS A 122 26.44 -0.41 6.12
C HIS A 122 26.58 0.88 5.30
N VAL A 123 25.95 1.98 5.75
CA VAL A 123 25.92 3.28 5.05
C VAL A 123 27.31 3.86 4.79
N SER A 124 28.30 3.56 5.62
CA SER A 124 29.68 4.04 5.46
C SER A 124 30.59 3.10 4.65
N GLU A 125 30.05 2.02 4.07
CA GLU A 125 30.75 0.99 3.28
C GLU A 125 31.94 0.27 3.98
N SER A 126 32.36 0.72 5.16
CA SER A 126 33.29 0.02 6.02
C SER A 126 32.65 -1.27 6.53
N GLY A 127 33.35 -2.39 6.32
CA GLY A 127 32.87 -3.77 6.55
C GLY A 127 32.65 -4.16 8.02
N ALA A 128 32.08 -3.28 8.83
CA ALA A 128 31.71 -3.51 10.22
C ALA A 128 30.53 -4.51 10.30
N ARG A 129 30.83 -5.79 10.08
CA ARG A 129 29.88 -6.88 10.25
C ARG A 129 29.75 -7.18 11.73
N ALA A 130 28.76 -6.58 12.35
CA ALA A 130 28.41 -6.93 13.71
C ALA A 130 27.81 -8.34 13.76
N GLN A 131 28.07 -9.07 14.85
CA GLN A 131 27.63 -10.45 15.02
C GLN A 131 26.09 -10.57 14.93
N ASP A 132 25.62 -11.67 14.34
CA ASP A 132 24.19 -11.99 14.17
C ASP A 132 23.37 -10.88 13.50
N LEU A 133 23.98 -10.12 12.59
CA LEU A 133 23.34 -9.02 11.88
C LEU A 133 22.07 -9.45 11.13
N HIS A 134 22.06 -10.65 10.54
CA HIS A 134 20.90 -11.20 9.83
C HIS A 134 19.66 -11.32 10.75
N ILE A 135 19.84 -11.68 12.03
CA ILE A 135 18.76 -11.72 13.02
C ILE A 135 18.18 -10.31 13.25
N SER A 136 19.07 -9.33 13.44
CA SER A 136 18.65 -7.93 13.59
C SER A 136 17.94 -7.39 12.35
N LEU A 137 18.42 -7.74 11.15
CA LEU A 137 17.82 -7.33 9.87
C LEU A 137 16.44 -7.94 9.69
N CYS A 138 16.26 -9.25 9.92
CA CYS A 138 14.96 -9.90 9.84
C CYS A 138 13.96 -9.28 10.83
N ALA A 139 14.40 -8.98 12.05
CA ALA A 139 13.56 -8.27 13.02
C ALA A 139 13.16 -6.86 12.55
N VAL A 140 14.11 -6.07 12.03
CA VAL A 140 13.79 -4.73 11.49
C VAL A 140 12.84 -4.83 10.29
N LEU A 141 13.06 -5.76 9.37
CA LEU A 141 12.18 -5.97 8.21
C LEU A 141 10.76 -6.37 8.64
N MET A 142 10.64 -7.24 9.65
CA MET A 142 9.34 -7.59 10.25
C MET A 142 8.62 -6.38 10.84
N ALA A 143 9.34 -5.54 11.59
CA ALA A 143 8.78 -4.34 12.19
C ALA A 143 8.21 -3.37 11.14
N GLU A 144 8.97 -3.13 10.06
CA GLU A 144 8.55 -2.21 8.99
C GLU A 144 7.47 -2.82 8.10
N ALA A 145 7.61 -4.08 7.68
CA ALA A 145 6.67 -4.73 6.77
C ALA A 145 5.29 -4.97 7.42
N CYS A 146 5.27 -5.29 8.72
CA CYS A 146 4.03 -5.51 9.45
C CYS A 146 3.48 -4.24 10.14
N ASN A 147 4.17 -3.10 10.03
CA ASN A 147 3.80 -1.84 10.71
C ASN A 147 3.62 -1.97 12.24
N ILE A 148 4.37 -2.86 12.89
CA ILE A 148 4.24 -3.15 14.34
C ILE A 148 5.27 -2.39 15.21
N GLY A 149 6.26 -1.73 14.59
CA GLY A 149 7.36 -1.08 15.29
C GLY A 149 8.36 -2.08 15.91
N LEU A 150 9.39 -1.57 16.58
CA LEU A 150 10.49 -2.40 17.13
C LEU A 150 10.15 -3.03 18.48
N GLU A 151 9.29 -2.40 19.28
CA GLU A 151 8.91 -2.83 20.63
C GLU A 151 8.62 -4.34 20.77
N PRO A 152 7.78 -4.96 19.91
CA PRO A 152 7.45 -6.38 20.02
C PRO A 152 8.64 -7.33 19.79
N LEU A 153 9.71 -6.85 19.15
CA LEU A 153 10.86 -7.67 18.74
C LEU A 153 12.08 -7.47 19.65
N ILE A 154 11.99 -6.55 20.62
CA ILE A 154 13.10 -6.27 21.53
C ILE A 154 13.23 -7.39 22.57
N LYS A 155 14.43 -7.97 22.66
CA LYS A 155 14.80 -8.94 23.70
C LYS A 155 16.11 -8.51 24.36
N HIS A 156 16.02 -8.06 25.62
CA HIS A 156 17.17 -7.50 26.34
C HIS A 156 18.31 -8.49 26.58
N ASN A 157 17.99 -9.78 26.66
CA ASN A 157 18.95 -10.87 26.86
C ASN A 157 19.60 -11.37 25.55
N ILE A 158 19.18 -10.87 24.39
CA ILE A 158 19.73 -11.28 23.09
C ILE A 158 20.41 -10.06 22.46
N PRO A 159 21.76 -10.02 22.36
CA PRO A 159 22.49 -8.86 21.84
C PRO A 159 21.99 -8.36 20.48
N ALA A 160 21.63 -9.27 19.58
CA ALA A 160 21.10 -8.98 18.25
C ALA A 160 19.71 -8.31 18.25
N LEU A 161 18.96 -8.39 19.35
CA LEU A 161 17.58 -7.92 19.45
C LEU A 161 17.41 -6.84 20.54
N THR A 162 18.49 -6.22 21.00
CA THR A 162 18.38 -5.07 21.90
C THR A 162 17.80 -3.86 21.17
N ARG A 163 17.11 -2.96 21.89
CA ARG A 163 16.57 -1.71 21.30
C ARG A 163 17.62 -0.93 20.53
N HIS A 164 18.78 -0.73 21.16
CA HIS A 164 19.89 0.01 20.56
C HIS A 164 20.37 -0.67 19.27
N ARG A 165 20.51 -2.01 19.30
CA ARG A 165 20.90 -2.79 18.14
C ARG A 165 19.93 -2.64 16.96
N LEU A 166 18.63 -2.83 17.19
CA LEU A 166 17.62 -2.75 16.13
C LEU A 166 17.50 -1.34 15.56
N SER A 167 17.53 -0.31 16.42
CA SER A 167 17.53 1.10 15.98
C SER A 167 18.75 1.42 15.11
N TRP A 168 19.93 0.98 15.53
CA TRP A 168 21.17 1.16 14.77
C TRP A 168 21.12 0.43 13.41
N VAL A 169 20.61 -0.80 13.36
CA VAL A 169 20.46 -1.54 12.09
C VAL A 169 19.49 -0.84 11.16
N LYS A 170 18.32 -0.42 11.65
CA LYS A 170 17.33 0.32 10.86
C LYS A 170 17.93 1.58 10.23
N GLN A 171 18.72 2.34 10.98
CA GLN A 171 19.30 3.59 10.48
C GLN A 171 20.45 3.39 9.49
N ASN A 172 21.28 2.36 9.67
CA ASN A 172 22.54 2.24 8.95
C ASN A 172 22.51 1.22 7.80
N TYR A 173 21.51 0.33 7.75
CA TYR A 173 21.45 -0.76 6.77
C TYR A 173 20.19 -0.74 5.89
N LEU A 174 19.05 -0.27 6.41
CA LEU A 174 17.79 -0.26 5.68
C LEU A 174 17.70 1.00 4.79
N ARG A 175 17.89 0.83 3.48
CA ARG A 175 17.82 1.89 2.48
C ARG A 175 17.10 1.37 1.23
N ALA A 176 16.63 2.28 0.37
CA ALA A 176 15.93 1.89 -0.85
C ALA A 176 16.81 0.99 -1.75
N GLU A 177 18.09 1.30 -1.85
CA GLU A 177 19.05 0.57 -2.68
C GLU A 177 19.29 -0.84 -2.13
N THR A 178 19.46 -0.99 -0.81
CA THR A 178 19.67 -2.31 -0.19
C THR A 178 18.41 -3.17 -0.26
N LEU A 179 17.23 -2.57 -0.14
CA LEU A 179 15.95 -3.25 -0.35
C LEU A 179 15.79 -3.75 -1.79
N VAL A 180 16.15 -2.93 -2.78
CA VAL A 180 16.10 -3.33 -4.20
C VAL A 180 17.05 -4.50 -4.47
N SER A 181 18.30 -4.43 -4.00
CA SER A 181 19.28 -5.51 -4.17
C SER A 181 18.85 -6.80 -3.46
N ALA A 182 18.35 -6.69 -2.23
CA ALA A 182 17.80 -7.82 -1.48
C ALA A 182 16.62 -8.47 -2.21
N ASN A 183 15.70 -7.65 -2.74
CA ASN A 183 14.56 -8.15 -3.50
C ASN A 183 14.97 -8.86 -4.78
N ALA A 184 15.99 -8.35 -5.50
CA ALA A 184 16.54 -9.03 -6.67
C ALA A 184 17.01 -10.46 -6.31
N ARG A 185 17.73 -10.63 -5.19
CA ARG A 185 18.15 -11.96 -4.71
C ARG A 185 16.99 -12.89 -4.42
N LEU A 186 15.90 -12.38 -3.85
CA LEU A 186 14.70 -13.16 -3.58
C LEU A 186 13.99 -13.58 -4.87
N VAL A 187 13.85 -12.66 -5.83
CA VAL A 187 13.24 -12.93 -7.14
C VAL A 187 14.08 -13.94 -7.94
N ASP A 188 15.41 -13.77 -7.95
CA ASP A 188 16.33 -14.70 -8.61
C ASP A 188 16.18 -16.11 -8.03
N PHE A 189 16.16 -16.24 -6.70
CA PHE A 189 15.93 -17.53 -6.07
C PHE A 189 14.55 -18.11 -6.40
N GLN A 190 13.48 -17.30 -6.33
CA GLN A 190 12.12 -17.73 -6.65
C GLN A 190 12.02 -18.26 -8.08
N SER A 191 12.72 -17.66 -9.04
CA SER A 191 12.73 -18.07 -10.45
C SER A 191 13.28 -19.50 -10.66
N THR A 192 14.09 -20.00 -9.72
CA THR A 192 14.64 -21.37 -9.77
C THR A 192 13.66 -22.44 -9.31
N LEU A 193 12.55 -22.06 -8.67
CA LEU A 193 11.56 -23.01 -8.14
C LEU A 193 10.64 -23.51 -9.26
N GLU A 194 10.46 -24.84 -9.36
CA GLU A 194 9.60 -25.45 -10.39
C GLU A 194 8.16 -24.89 -10.35
N LEU A 195 7.63 -24.64 -9.15
CA LEU A 195 6.31 -24.06 -8.97
C LEU A 195 6.20 -22.66 -9.59
N ALA A 196 7.24 -21.83 -9.47
CA ALA A 196 7.26 -20.51 -10.09
C ALA A 196 7.22 -20.61 -11.62
N GLY A 197 7.97 -21.55 -12.19
CA GLY A 197 7.93 -21.83 -13.64
C GLY A 197 6.56 -22.30 -14.14
N ARG A 198 5.77 -22.98 -13.30
CA ARG A 198 4.38 -23.36 -13.63
C ARG A 198 3.40 -22.18 -13.56
N TRP A 199 3.71 -21.14 -12.80
CA TRP A 199 2.86 -19.95 -12.67
C TRP A 199 3.11 -18.89 -13.76
N GLY A 200 4.30 -18.89 -14.38
CA GLY A 200 4.59 -18.07 -15.55
C GLY A 200 6.07 -17.70 -15.68
N GLY A 201 6.46 -17.18 -16.84
CA GLY A 201 7.84 -16.79 -17.14
C GLY A 201 8.30 -15.44 -16.57
N GLY A 202 7.52 -14.81 -15.68
CA GLY A 202 7.82 -13.49 -15.12
C GLY A 202 7.48 -12.30 -16.03
N GLU A 203 6.92 -12.54 -17.23
CA GLU A 203 6.52 -11.48 -18.17
C GLU A 203 5.22 -10.78 -17.77
N VAL A 204 4.40 -11.43 -16.93
CA VAL A 204 3.11 -10.92 -16.47
C VAL A 204 3.11 -10.91 -14.95
N ALA A 205 2.86 -9.75 -14.36
CA ALA A 205 2.69 -9.59 -12.92
C ALA A 205 1.21 -9.37 -12.59
N SER A 206 0.67 -10.19 -11.69
CA SER A 206 -0.63 -9.93 -11.07
C SER A 206 -0.40 -9.06 -9.83
N ALA A 207 -0.58 -7.75 -9.95
CA ALA A 207 -0.56 -6.85 -8.81
C ALA A 207 -1.97 -6.75 -8.21
N ASP A 208 -2.11 -7.00 -6.91
CA ASP A 208 -3.36 -6.82 -6.14
C ASP A 208 -3.66 -5.33 -5.89
N GLY A 209 -3.62 -4.54 -6.96
CA GLY A 209 -4.36 -3.30 -7.04
C GLY A 209 -5.53 -3.60 -7.96
N MET A 210 -6.66 -4.06 -7.41
CA MET A 210 -7.87 -4.25 -8.20
C MET A 210 -8.18 -2.97 -8.99
N ARG A 211 -7.99 -3.04 -10.30
CA ARG A 211 -8.40 -2.04 -11.28
C ARG A 211 -9.62 -2.61 -11.97
N PHE A 212 -10.80 -2.21 -11.54
CA PHE A 212 -12.03 -2.50 -12.26
C PHE A 212 -12.33 -1.34 -13.21
N VAL A 213 -12.59 -1.66 -14.48
CA VAL A 213 -13.10 -0.69 -15.44
C VAL A 213 -14.53 -0.35 -15.00
N THR A 214 -14.74 0.83 -14.45
CA THR A 214 -16.10 1.34 -14.21
C THR A 214 -16.68 1.79 -15.54
N PRO A 215 -17.76 1.18 -16.06
CA PRO A 215 -18.40 1.59 -17.31
C PRO A 215 -18.98 3.01 -17.25
N VAL A 216 -19.10 3.58 -16.05
CA VAL A 216 -19.57 4.94 -15.81
C VAL A 216 -18.48 5.74 -15.10
N LYS A 217 -18.17 6.93 -15.62
CA LYS A 217 -17.26 7.89 -14.98
C LYS A 217 -17.95 8.43 -13.72
N THR A 218 -17.58 7.91 -12.56
CA THR A 218 -18.06 8.41 -11.25
C THR A 218 -17.21 9.60 -10.80
N VAL A 219 -17.72 10.44 -9.88
CA VAL A 219 -17.02 11.62 -9.35
C VAL A 219 -15.64 11.29 -8.77
N ASN A 220 -15.44 10.07 -8.27
CA ASN A 220 -14.17 9.58 -7.72
C ASN A 220 -13.30 8.82 -8.74
N SER A 221 -13.76 8.66 -9.98
CA SER A 221 -12.98 8.02 -11.05
C SER A 221 -12.18 9.07 -11.81
N GLY A 222 -10.85 8.97 -11.75
CA GLY A 222 -9.91 9.82 -12.48
C GLY A 222 -9.19 9.07 -13.59
N PRO A 223 -8.75 9.75 -14.67
CA PRO A 223 -7.92 9.14 -15.69
C PRO A 223 -6.55 8.73 -15.11
N ASN A 224 -6.05 7.57 -15.53
CA ASN A 224 -4.71 7.11 -15.18
C ASN A 224 -3.65 7.99 -15.90
N ARG A 225 -2.72 8.58 -15.13
CA ARG A 225 -1.54 9.26 -15.68
C ARG A 225 -0.42 8.25 -15.88
N LYS A 226 -0.57 7.41 -16.89
CA LYS A 226 0.52 6.74 -17.60
C LYS A 226 0.21 6.77 -19.08
#